data_AF-A0A2D5J8Z7-F1
#
_entry.id   AF-A0A2D5J8Z7-F1
#
_cell.length_a   1.000
_cell.length_b   1.000
_cell.length_c   1.000
_cell.angle_alpha   90.00
_cell.angle_beta   90.00
_cell.angle_gamma   90.00
#
_symmetry.space_group_name_H-M   'P 1'
#
loop_
_entity.id
_entity.type
_entity.pdbx_description
1 polymer ?
#
loop_
_entity_poly.entity_id
_entity_poly.type
_entity_poly.pdbx_seq_one_letter_code
_entity_poly.pdbx_strand_id
1 'polypeptide(L)'
;MFRHCFTFGLLMYQSWVSQGKTVTHPLPISLRRDYDLRHGQTKCGWQAQVARRVGTQTKRKAKTFKSKREAQVWAREFEAELDNGTTSRDTVASVFDRYARDRSAGKKGRRREEIRLNRFKTDVANGKPLGEFLIGEITRADLVAWRDTRLSAVSRPA
;
A
#
# COMPACT_ATOMS: atom_id res chain seq x y z
N MET A 1 -47.38 -58.33 9.69
CA MET A 1 -47.11 -58.34 11.14
C MET A 1 -46.39 -57.02 11.45
N PHE A 2 -46.87 -56.28 12.47
CA PHE A 2 -46.33 -55.05 13.08
C PHE A 2 -46.40 -53.69 12.35
N ARG A 3 -47.36 -52.90 12.85
CA ARG A 3 -47.40 -51.43 12.97
C ARG A 3 -46.13 -50.89 13.65
N HIS A 4 -45.73 -49.65 13.36
CA HIS A 4 -45.31 -48.55 14.28
C HIS A 4 -44.78 -47.37 13.41
N CYS A 5 -45.43 -46.21 13.35
CA CYS A 5 -45.41 -45.06 14.28
C CYS A 5 -44.07 -44.26 14.38
N PHE A 6 -44.19 -42.99 13.94
CA PHE A 6 -43.63 -41.75 14.52
C PHE A 6 -42.14 -41.36 14.37
N THR A 7 -41.96 -40.23 13.65
CA THR A 7 -41.10 -39.04 13.90
C THR A 7 -39.66 -39.21 14.38
N PHE A 8 -38.71 -38.57 13.67
CA PHE A 8 -37.80 -37.52 14.18
C PHE A 8 -36.81 -37.06 13.08
N GLY A 9 -36.40 -35.79 13.08
CA GLY A 9 -35.06 -35.40 12.62
C GLY A 9 -34.94 -34.55 11.36
N LEU A 10 -35.09 -33.24 11.54
CA LEU A 10 -34.51 -32.16 10.74
C LEU A 10 -32.99 -32.39 10.51
N LEU A 11 -32.48 -32.39 9.27
CA LEU A 11 -31.19 -31.79 8.88
C LEU A 11 -30.79 -32.06 7.41
N MET A 12 -30.28 -30.98 6.80
CA MET A 12 -29.19 -30.93 5.82
C MET A 12 -29.47 -31.19 4.33
N TYR A 13 -29.38 -30.08 3.59
CA TYR A 13 -28.35 -29.88 2.56
C TYR A 13 -28.47 -30.77 1.31
N GLN A 14 -29.59 -30.61 0.60
CA GLN A 14 -29.67 -30.95 -0.83
C GLN A 14 -29.22 -29.70 -1.61
N SER A 15 -27.99 -29.72 -2.13
CA SER A 15 -27.71 -30.10 -3.52
C SER A 15 -27.94 -28.91 -4.47
N TRP A 16 -26.85 -28.17 -4.68
CA TRP A 16 -26.73 -27.02 -5.56
C TRP A 16 -26.75 -27.48 -7.02
N VAL A 17 -27.77 -27.03 -7.74
CA VAL A 17 -28.06 -27.34 -9.14
C VAL A 17 -27.08 -26.61 -10.07
N SER A 18 -26.37 -27.41 -10.87
CA SER A 18 -25.71 -27.03 -12.11
C SER A 18 -26.73 -26.45 -13.10
N GLN A 19 -26.51 -25.23 -13.62
CA GLN A 19 -26.63 -24.87 -15.05
C GLN A 19 -25.89 -23.55 -15.33
N GLY A 20 -24.96 -23.59 -16.29
CA GLY A 20 -24.18 -22.44 -16.74
C GLY A 20 -24.96 -21.50 -17.65
N LYS A 21 -24.98 -20.22 -17.26
CA LYS A 21 -25.11 -19.06 -18.16
C LYS A 21 -24.23 -17.95 -17.58
N THR A 22 -23.04 -17.74 -18.12
CA THR A 22 -22.24 -16.54 -17.83
C THR A 22 -22.86 -15.37 -18.58
N VAL A 23 -23.83 -14.71 -17.96
CA VAL A 23 -24.26 -13.39 -18.44
C VAL A 23 -23.21 -12.39 -17.96
N THR A 24 -22.23 -12.12 -18.80
CA THR A 24 -21.32 -10.98 -18.63
C THR A 24 -22.15 -9.72 -18.88
N HIS A 25 -22.80 -9.20 -17.84
CA HIS A 25 -23.32 -7.85 -17.88
C HIS A 25 -22.14 -6.87 -17.74
N PRO A 26 -21.88 -5.97 -18.70
CA PRO A 26 -21.05 -4.81 -18.44
C PRO A 26 -21.83 -3.95 -17.43
N LEU A 27 -21.50 -4.08 -16.14
CA LEU A 27 -22.14 -3.27 -15.13
C LEU A 27 -21.81 -1.79 -15.35
N PRO A 28 -22.80 -0.89 -15.24
CA PRO A 28 -22.62 0.53 -15.46
C PRO A 28 -21.63 1.15 -14.46
N ILE A 29 -20.86 2.14 -14.94
CA ILE A 29 -19.78 2.88 -14.24
C ILE A 29 -20.26 3.70 -13.03
N SER A 30 -21.55 3.79 -12.78
CA SER A 30 -22.11 4.47 -11.61
C SER A 30 -22.56 3.46 -10.56
N LEU A 31 -21.94 3.50 -9.37
CA LEU A 31 -22.25 2.73 -8.14
C LEU A 31 -21.31 1.55 -7.80
N ARG A 32 -19.99 1.73 -7.99
CA ARG A 32 -18.99 0.96 -7.23
C ARG A 32 -18.15 1.89 -6.34
N ARG A 33 -18.83 2.54 -5.39
CA ARG A 33 -18.18 3.14 -4.21
C ARG A 33 -17.85 2.00 -3.25
N ASP A 34 -16.75 1.31 -3.52
CA ASP A 34 -16.16 0.32 -2.60
C ASP A 34 -15.54 1.07 -1.40
N TYR A 35 -16.41 1.62 -0.55
CA TYR A 35 -16.13 1.89 0.85
C TYR A 35 -16.66 0.68 1.63
N ASP A 36 -15.91 -0.42 1.66
CA ASP A 36 -16.17 -1.52 2.60
C ASP A 36 -15.78 -1.05 4.02
N LEU A 37 -16.54 -0.07 4.52
CA LEU A 37 -16.44 0.44 5.87
C LEU A 37 -17.18 -0.54 6.77
N ARG A 38 -16.45 -1.54 7.28
CA ARG A 38 -16.86 -2.25 8.49
C ARG A 38 -16.85 -1.26 9.66
N HIS A 39 -17.92 -0.49 9.80
CA HIS A 39 -18.16 0.38 10.95
C HIS A 39 -18.50 -0.49 12.17
N GLY A 40 -17.48 -1.09 12.76
CA GLY A 40 -17.63 -1.77 14.05
C GLY A 40 -17.67 -0.72 15.16
N GLN A 41 -18.80 -0.61 15.87
CA GLN A 41 -18.80 0.02 17.19
C GLN A 41 -17.90 -0.84 18.08
N THR A 42 -16.77 -0.29 18.52
CA THR A 42 -15.95 -0.95 19.53
C THR A 42 -16.43 -0.48 20.90
N LYS A 43 -16.15 -1.27 21.95
CA LYS A 43 -16.61 -1.02 23.34
C LYS A 43 -16.25 0.39 23.86
N CYS A 44 -15.31 1.08 23.21
CA CYS A 44 -14.76 2.37 23.59
C CYS A 44 -14.66 3.40 22.43
N GLY A 45 -15.30 3.20 21.28
CA GLY A 45 -15.30 4.22 20.22
C GLY A 45 -15.67 3.76 18.80
N TRP A 46 -15.28 4.59 17.83
CA TRP A 46 -15.52 4.41 16.39
C TRP A 46 -14.24 3.98 15.68
N GLN A 47 -14.28 2.92 14.88
CA GLN A 47 -13.14 2.50 14.07
C GLN A 47 -13.39 2.76 12.58
N ALA A 48 -12.39 3.32 11.90
CA ALA A 48 -12.33 3.38 10.45
C ALA A 48 -11.32 2.36 9.93
N GLN A 49 -11.69 1.63 8.88
CA GLN A 49 -10.84 0.70 8.16
C GLN A 49 -10.88 1.08 6.68
N VAL A 50 -9.72 1.23 6.06
CA VAL A 50 -9.58 1.56 4.64
C VAL A 50 -8.76 0.46 3.97
N ALA A 51 -9.29 -0.08 2.87
CA ALA A 51 -8.62 -1.04 2.01
C ALA A 51 -8.73 -0.58 0.56
N ARG A 52 -7.62 -0.14 -0.03
CA ARG A 52 -7.58 0.32 -1.44
C ARG A 52 -6.51 -0.43 -2.21
N ARG A 53 -6.79 -0.69 -3.49
CA ARG A 53 -5.82 -1.24 -4.43
C ARG A 53 -4.97 -0.09 -4.98
N VAL A 54 -3.65 -0.20 -4.83
CA VAL A 54 -2.67 0.73 -5.39
C VAL A 54 -1.73 -0.13 -6.25
N GLY A 55 -1.91 -0.07 -7.57
CA GLY A 55 -1.28 -1.00 -8.51
C GLY A 55 -1.64 -2.45 -8.22
N THR A 56 -0.64 -3.34 -8.12
CA THR A 56 -0.81 -4.77 -7.83
C THR A 56 -1.00 -5.08 -6.34
N GLN A 57 -0.83 -4.10 -5.45
CA GLN A 57 -0.88 -4.31 -3.99
C GLN A 57 -2.13 -3.69 -3.37
N THR A 58 -2.71 -4.35 -2.36
CA THR A 58 -3.79 -3.77 -1.55
C THR A 58 -3.20 -3.15 -0.29
N LYS A 59 -3.35 -1.83 -0.12
CA LYS A 59 -2.99 -1.12 1.11
C LYS A 59 -4.16 -1.17 2.09
N ARG A 60 -3.90 -1.57 3.33
CA ARG A 60 -4.89 -1.62 4.41
C ARG A 60 -4.40 -0.83 5.62
N LYS A 61 -5.24 0.05 6.17
CA LYS A 61 -5.03 0.67 7.48
C LYS A 61 -6.32 0.72 8.28
N ALA A 62 -6.19 0.66 9.59
CA ALA A 62 -7.29 0.87 10.53
C ALA A 62 -6.87 1.87 11.61
N LYS A 63 -7.81 2.70 12.05
CA LYS A 63 -7.61 3.66 13.13
C LYS A 63 -8.91 3.87 13.92
N THR A 64 -8.79 4.07 15.22
CA THR A 64 -9.91 4.26 16.15
C THR A 64 -10.01 5.72 16.60
N PHE A 65 -11.23 6.21 16.78
CA PHE A 65 -11.61 7.60 17.06
C PHE A 65 -12.71 7.67 18.12
N LYS A 66 -12.86 8.84 18.74
CA LYS A 66 -13.92 9.08 19.72
C LYS A 66 -15.26 9.40 19.04
N SER A 67 -15.24 10.01 17.86
CA SER A 67 -16.46 10.37 17.11
C SER A 67 -16.55 9.69 15.74
N LYS A 68 -17.78 9.43 15.30
CA LYS A 68 -18.07 8.89 13.95
C LYS A 68 -17.58 9.84 12.86
N ARG A 69 -17.72 11.14 13.07
CA ARG A 69 -17.33 12.19 12.11
C ARG A 69 -15.82 12.19 11.88
N GLU A 70 -15.02 12.12 12.94
CA GLU A 70 -13.56 12.03 12.83
C GLU A 70 -13.13 10.77 12.06
N ALA A 71 -13.75 9.62 12.36
CA ALA A 71 -13.46 8.38 11.66
C ALA A 71 -13.74 8.48 10.15
N GLN A 72 -14.84 9.13 9.76
CA GLN A 72 -15.21 9.35 8.36
C GLN A 72 -14.28 10.34 7.65
N VAL A 73 -13.93 11.45 8.31
CA VAL A 73 -13.00 12.44 7.74
C VAL A 73 -11.64 11.79 7.49
N TRP A 74 -11.10 11.09 8.48
CA TRP A 74 -9.82 10.40 8.34
C TRP A 74 -9.83 9.34 7.24
N ALA A 75 -10.90 8.56 7.12
CA ALA A 75 -11.01 7.55 6.05
C ALA A 75 -10.94 8.20 4.67
N ARG A 76 -11.66 9.31 4.46
CA ARG A 76 -11.65 10.06 3.19
C ARG A 76 -10.28 10.69 2.89
N GLU A 77 -9.64 11.29 3.89
CA GLU A 77 -8.30 11.86 3.74
C GLU A 77 -7.27 10.79 3.37
N PHE A 78 -7.31 9.64 4.04
CA PHE A 78 -6.39 8.56 3.78
C PHE A 78 -6.62 7.91 2.40
N GLU A 79 -7.86 7.81 1.94
CA GLU A 79 -8.14 7.37 0.57
C GLU A 79 -7.67 8.37 -0.48
N ALA A 80 -7.89 9.66 -0.26
CA ALA A 80 -7.37 10.69 -1.16
C ALA A 80 -5.84 10.67 -1.22
N GLU A 81 -5.16 10.40 -0.09
CA GLU A 81 -3.71 10.21 -0.03
C GLU A 81 -3.25 8.97 -0.81
N LEU A 82 -3.99 7.86 -0.73
CA LEU A 82 -3.70 6.65 -1.49
C LEU A 82 -3.97 6.81 -3.00
N ASP A 83 -5.03 7.54 -3.37
CA ASP A 83 -5.42 7.77 -4.77
C ASP A 83 -4.48 8.76 -5.46
N ASN A 84 -4.03 9.82 -4.78
CA ASN A 84 -3.08 10.79 -5.36
C ASN A 84 -1.65 10.24 -5.45
N GLY A 85 -1.33 9.18 -4.69
CA GLY A 85 0.05 8.82 -4.39
C GLY A 85 0.79 9.97 -3.72
N THR A 86 2.04 9.75 -3.29
CA THR A 86 2.91 10.88 -2.96
C THR A 86 3.29 11.57 -4.27
N THR A 87 2.45 12.47 -4.78
CA THR A 87 2.70 13.27 -6.00
C THR A 87 3.78 14.33 -5.74
N SER A 88 4.87 13.95 -5.09
CA SER A 88 6.02 14.82 -4.93
C SER A 88 6.76 14.87 -6.25
N ARG A 89 6.87 16.10 -6.78
CA ARG A 89 7.71 16.42 -7.94
C ARG A 89 9.17 16.66 -7.54
N ASP A 90 9.53 16.35 -6.28
CA ASP A 90 10.91 16.44 -5.83
C ASP A 90 11.74 15.34 -6.49
N THR A 91 12.94 15.71 -6.93
CA THR A 91 13.94 14.74 -7.32
C THR A 91 14.54 14.06 -6.09
N VAL A 92 15.03 12.83 -6.25
CA VAL A 92 15.76 12.12 -5.19
C VAL A 92 16.95 12.95 -4.69
N ALA A 93 17.62 13.68 -5.58
CA ALA A 93 18.69 14.60 -5.20
C ALA A 93 18.22 15.69 -4.23
N SER A 94 17.09 16.35 -4.50
CA SER A 94 16.57 17.40 -3.62
C SER A 94 16.15 16.84 -2.25
N VAL A 95 15.61 15.62 -2.24
CA VAL A 95 15.26 14.91 -1.00
C VAL A 95 16.51 14.59 -0.18
N PHE A 96 17.59 14.14 -0.81
CA PHE A 96 18.86 13.90 -0.13
C PHE A 96 19.49 15.20 0.42
N ASP A 97 19.42 16.30 -0.32
CA ASP A 97 19.89 17.61 0.17
C ASP A 97 19.10 18.10 1.38
N ARG A 98 17.77 17.97 1.31
CA ARG A 98 16.88 18.28 2.44
C ARG A 98 17.20 17.42 3.64
N TYR A 99 17.41 16.11 3.46
CA TYR A 99 17.78 15.21 4.56
C TYR A 99 19.13 15.58 5.17
N ALA A 100 20.15 15.87 4.36
CA ALA A 100 21.46 16.27 4.86
C ALA A 100 21.37 17.55 5.71
N ARG A 101 20.63 18.56 5.22
CA ARG A 101 20.40 19.84 5.90
C ARG A 101 19.61 19.69 7.20
N ASP A 102 18.49 18.98 7.16
CA ASP A 102 17.52 18.97 8.28
C ASP A 102 17.79 17.85 9.29
N ARG A 103 18.32 16.70 8.85
CA ARG A 103 18.47 15.50 9.69
C ARG A 103 19.92 15.16 9.99
N SER A 104 20.85 15.40 9.07
CA SER A 104 22.27 15.07 9.30
C SER A 104 23.02 16.17 10.05
N ALA A 105 22.54 17.42 10.08
CA ALA A 105 23.25 18.55 10.66
C ALA A 105 23.75 18.34 12.09
N GLY A 106 22.96 17.70 12.96
CA GLY A 106 23.30 17.46 14.38
C GLY A 106 24.00 16.13 14.68
N LYS A 107 24.28 15.30 13.68
CA LYS A 107 24.83 13.95 13.91
C LYS A 107 26.36 13.95 13.92
N LYS A 108 26.97 13.22 14.86
CA LYS A 108 28.43 12.95 14.89
C LYS A 108 28.96 12.38 13.57
N GLY A 109 28.12 11.63 12.84
CA GLY A 109 28.44 11.02 11.55
C GLY A 109 28.13 11.87 10.31
N ARG A 110 27.77 13.15 10.46
CA ARG A 110 27.29 14.03 9.37
C ARG A 110 28.12 13.94 8.10
N ARG A 111 29.43 14.19 8.19
CA ARG A 111 30.34 14.19 7.03
C ARG A 111 30.26 12.89 6.22
N ARG A 112 30.19 11.74 6.90
CA ARG A 112 30.11 10.43 6.23
C ARG A 112 28.74 10.22 5.58
N GLU A 113 27.68 10.71 6.20
CA GLU A 113 26.34 10.69 5.61
C GLU A 113 26.30 11.56 4.35
N GLU A 114 26.80 12.80 4.40
CA GLU A 114 26.85 13.71 3.25
C GLU A 114 27.64 13.11 2.07
N ILE A 115 28.81 12.52 2.33
CA ILE A 115 29.60 11.85 1.29
C ILE A 115 28.80 10.71 0.63
N ARG A 116 28.10 9.88 1.42
CA ARG A 116 27.28 8.80 0.88
C ARG A 116 26.09 9.34 0.08
N LEU A 117 25.38 10.33 0.60
CA LEU A 117 24.24 10.94 -0.09
C LEU A 117 24.66 11.56 -1.41
N ASN A 118 25.77 12.30 -1.44
CA ASN A 118 26.30 12.88 -2.67
C ASN A 118 26.73 11.82 -3.69
N ARG A 119 27.30 10.70 -3.23
CA ARG A 119 27.60 9.55 -4.10
C ARG A 119 26.33 8.92 -4.64
N PHE A 120 25.32 8.72 -3.81
CA PHE A 120 24.06 8.12 -4.25
C PHE A 120 23.36 8.96 -5.32
N LYS A 121 23.46 10.30 -5.28
CA LYS A 121 22.91 11.16 -6.34
C LYS A 121 23.50 10.86 -7.72
N THR A 122 24.79 10.55 -7.78
CA THR A 122 25.53 10.39 -9.03
C THR A 122 25.66 8.94 -9.48
N ASP A 123 25.42 7.97 -8.59
CA ASP A 123 25.36 6.57 -8.96
C ASP A 123 24.23 6.32 -9.98
N VAL A 124 24.49 5.46 -10.96
CA VAL A 124 23.57 5.19 -12.07
C VAL A 124 22.67 4.00 -11.77
N ALA A 125 21.38 4.15 -12.08
CA ALA A 125 20.35 3.13 -12.05
C ALA A 125 19.63 3.11 -13.40
N ASN A 126 19.57 1.96 -14.08
CA ASN A 126 18.88 1.83 -15.37
C ASN A 126 19.28 2.90 -16.41
N GLY A 127 20.58 3.25 -16.48
CA GLY A 127 21.10 4.22 -17.44
C GLY A 127 20.88 5.69 -17.06
N LYS A 128 20.29 5.98 -15.90
CA LYS A 128 20.03 7.34 -15.41
C LYS A 128 20.65 7.56 -14.01
N PRO A 129 21.20 8.74 -13.68
CA PRO A 129 21.63 9.04 -12.31
C PRO A 129 20.47 8.96 -11.32
N LEU A 130 20.68 8.28 -10.19
CA LEU A 130 19.64 8.05 -9.17
C LEU A 130 19.06 9.38 -8.66
N GLY A 131 19.88 10.43 -8.58
CA GLY A 131 19.47 11.76 -8.14
C GLY A 131 18.43 12.44 -9.04
N GLU A 132 18.33 12.04 -10.31
CA GLU A 132 17.40 12.63 -11.28
C GLU A 132 16.02 11.94 -11.32
N PHE A 133 15.85 10.83 -10.60
CA PHE A 133 14.53 10.21 -10.46
C PHE A 133 13.63 11.10 -9.61
N LEU A 134 12.34 11.15 -9.94
CA LEU A 134 11.35 11.72 -9.02
C LEU A 134 11.08 10.74 -7.89
N ILE A 135 10.98 11.25 -6.66
CA ILE A 135 10.79 10.41 -5.48
C ILE A 135 9.45 9.65 -5.52
N GLY A 136 8.44 10.20 -6.21
CA GLY A 136 7.15 9.55 -6.43
C GLY A 136 7.17 8.49 -7.54
N GLU A 137 8.17 8.51 -8.42
CA GLU A 137 8.25 7.64 -9.61
C GLU A 137 9.28 6.53 -9.47
N ILE A 138 10.28 6.71 -8.59
CA ILE A 138 11.32 5.72 -8.39
C ILE A 138 10.72 4.38 -7.95
N THR A 139 11.05 3.33 -8.70
CA THR A 139 10.50 1.99 -8.47
C THR A 139 11.47 1.11 -7.69
N ARG A 140 10.96 -0.04 -7.23
CA ARG A 140 11.81 -1.09 -6.66
C ARG A 140 12.85 -1.59 -7.66
N ALA A 141 12.50 -1.68 -8.95
CA ALA A 141 13.42 -2.19 -9.98
C ALA A 141 14.64 -1.26 -10.14
N ASP A 142 14.43 0.05 -10.11
CA ASP A 142 15.51 1.04 -10.17
C ASP A 142 16.48 0.88 -9.00
N LEU A 143 15.95 0.69 -7.79
CA LEU A 143 16.76 0.49 -6.58
C LEU A 143 17.56 -0.82 -6.61
N VAL A 144 17.00 -1.89 -7.17
CA VAL A 144 17.71 -3.16 -7.34
C VAL A 144 18.85 -3.01 -8.35
N ALA A 145 18.60 -2.38 -9.50
CA ALA A 145 19.62 -2.14 -10.51
C ALA A 145 20.78 -1.28 -9.97
N TRP A 146 20.46 -0.22 -9.22
CA TRP A 146 21.46 0.59 -8.53
C TRP A 146 22.29 -0.24 -7.54
N ARG A 147 21.64 -1.04 -6.70
CA ARG A 147 22.30 -1.90 -5.72
C ARG A 147 23.29 -2.84 -6.40
N ASP A 148 22.86 -3.52 -7.45
CA ASP A 148 23.68 -4.53 -8.12
C ASP A 148 24.88 -3.88 -8.84
N THR A 149 24.66 -2.73 -9.49
CA THR A 149 25.73 -1.91 -10.09
C THR A 149 26.74 -1.44 -9.04
N ARG A 150 26.28 -1.08 -7.83
CA ARG A 150 27.19 -0.68 -6.76
C ARG A 150 27.92 -1.84 -6.14
N LEU A 151 27.25 -2.97 -5.96
CA LEU A 151 27.88 -4.17 -5.41
C LEU A 151 29.03 -4.62 -6.28
N SER A 152 28.90 -4.62 -7.62
CA SER A 152 30.00 -4.97 -8.52
C SER A 152 31.19 -4.01 -8.41
N ALA A 153 30.95 -2.73 -8.14
CA ALA A 153 32.01 -1.72 -8.02
C ALA A 153 32.73 -1.73 -6.67
N VAL A 154 32.07 -2.19 -5.59
CA VAL A 154 32.65 -2.19 -4.22
C VAL A 154 33.04 -3.58 -3.73
N SER A 155 32.57 -4.64 -4.37
CA SER A 155 33.03 -5.99 -4.07
C SER A 155 34.50 -6.12 -4.46
N ARG A 156 35.33 -6.57 -3.52
CA ARG A 156 36.71 -6.94 -3.81
C ARG A 156 36.68 -8.13 -4.80
N PRO A 157 37.39 -8.07 -5.94
CA PRO A 157 37.54 -9.25 -6.78
C PRO A 157 38.20 -10.36 -5.96
N ALA A 158 37.72 -11.59 -6.15
CA ALA A 158 38.17 -12.77 -5.41
C ALA A 158 39.67 -13.03 -5.62
#